data_AF-A0A2E8H6K3-F1
#
_entry.id   AF-A0A2E8H6K3-F1
#
_cell.length_a   1.000
_cell.length_b   1.000
_cell.length_c   1.000
_cell.angle_alpha   90.00
_cell.angle_beta   90.00
_cell.angle_gamma   90.00
#
_symmetry.space_group_name_H-M   'P 1'
#
loop_
_entity.id
_entity.type
_entity.pdbx_description
1 polymer ?
#
loop_
_entity_poly.entity_id
_entity_poly.type
_entity_poly.pdbx_seq_one_letter_code
_entity_poly.pdbx_strand_id
1 'polypeptide(L)' 'MQKVPVEWIERAARVYNSNADACRALGIAGGTFGRLCRQYGIETPFARQRTARTRARRAS' A
#
# COMPACT_ATOMS: atom_id res chain seq x y z
N MET A 1 -5.61 -9.14 -17.81
CA MET A 1 -5.28 -8.58 -16.48
C MET A 1 -6.57 -8.54 -15.67
N GLN A 2 -6.71 -9.37 -14.63
CA GLN A 2 -7.85 -9.30 -13.71
C GLN A 2 -7.90 -7.88 -13.11
N LYS A 3 -9.04 -7.18 -13.24
CA LYS A 3 -9.20 -5.85 -12.65
C LYS A 3 -9.42 -6.03 -11.15
N VAL A 4 -8.36 -5.90 -10.35
CA VAL A 4 -8.50 -5.82 -8.89
C VAL A 4 -9.31 -4.55 -8.57
N PRO A 5 -10.40 -4.63 -7.80
CA PRO A 5 -11.18 -3.46 -7.43
C PRO A 5 -10.34 -2.46 -6.64
N VAL A 6 -10.57 -1.17 -6.83
CA VAL A 6 -9.88 -0.09 -6.10
C VAL A 6 -10.04 -0.27 -4.59
N GLU A 7 -11.24 -0.67 -4.16
CA GLU A 7 -11.60 -0.91 -2.76
C GLU A 7 -10.75 -2.02 -2.11
N TRP A 8 -10.39 -3.04 -2.89
CA TRP A 8 -9.50 -4.11 -2.44
C TRP A 8 -8.06 -3.63 -2.30
N ILE A 9 -7.62 -2.75 -3.21
CA ILE A 9 -6.30 -2.12 -3.16
C ILE A 9 -6.20 -1.20 -1.94
N GLU A 10 -7.25 -0.42 -1.66
CA GLU A 10 -7.33 0.42 -0.45
C GLU A 10 -7.30 -0.40 0.83
N ARG A 11 -8.10 -1.46 0.90
CA ARG A 11 -8.14 -2.35 2.05
C ARG A 11 -6.79 -3.01 2.28
N ALA A 12 -6.15 -3.51 1.23
CA ALA A 12 -4.83 -4.10 1.31
C ALA A 12 -3.78 -3.07 1.78
N ALA A 13 -3.85 -1.83 1.30
CA ALA A 13 -2.93 -0.76 1.72
C ALA A 13 -3.09 -0.37 3.20
N ARG A 14 -4.29 -0.54 3.77
CA ARG A 14 -4.57 -0.29 5.19
C ARG A 14 -4.21 -1.46 6.11
N VAL A 15 -4.49 -2.68 5.66
CA VAL A 15 -4.34 -3.92 6.46
C VAL A 15 -2.90 -4.42 6.46
N TYR A 16 -2.23 -4.42 5.32
CA TYR A 16 -0.89 -5.00 5.20
C TYR A 16 0.20 -3.99 5.49
N ASN A 17 1.28 -4.47 6.10
CA ASN A 17 2.41 -3.64 6.48
C ASN A 17 3.45 -3.50 5.34
N SER A 18 3.34 -4.29 4.28
CA SER A 18 4.27 -4.26 3.15
C SER A 18 3.53 -4.39 1.82
N ASN A 19 4.13 -3.81 0.77
CA ASN A 19 3.62 -3.99 -0.60
C ASN A 19 3.70 -5.46 -1.04
N ALA A 20 4.65 -6.24 -0.51
CA ALA A 20 4.82 -7.65 -0.86
C ALA A 20 3.68 -8.51 -0.29
N ASP A 21 3.27 -8.26 0.96
CA ASP A 21 2.15 -8.96 1.58
C ASP A 21 0.83 -8.59 0.90
N ALA A 22 0.65 -7.31 0.55
CA ALA A 22 -0.49 -6.87 -0.24
C ALA A 22 -0.53 -7.54 -1.63
N CYS A 23 0.62 -7.69 -2.30
CA CYS A 23 0.68 -8.41 -3.59
C CYS A 23 0.27 -9.88 -3.44
N ARG A 24 0.78 -10.57 -2.41
CA ARG A 24 0.44 -11.98 -2.13
C ARG A 24 -1.04 -12.16 -1.82
N ALA A 25 -1.60 -11.29 -0.98
CA ALA A 25 -3.01 -11.35 -0.61
C ALA A 25 -3.97 -11.10 -1.78
N LEU A 26 -3.59 -10.23 -2.71
CA LEU A 26 -4.36 -9.92 -3.91
C LEU A 26 -4.07 -10.86 -5.09
N GLY A 27 -3.10 -11.78 -4.95
CA GLY A 27 -2.69 -12.67 -6.03
C GLY A 27 -2.09 -11.95 -7.24
N ILE A 28 -1.48 -10.77 -7.02
CA ILE A 28 -0.87 -9.96 -8.09
C ILE A 28 0.65 -10.07 -8.07
N ALA A 29 1.27 -9.77 -9.21
CA ALA A 29 2.72 -9.76 -9.34
C ALA A 29 3.37 -8.72 -8.43
N GLY A 30 4.53 -9.08 -7.88
CA GLY A 30 5.34 -8.19 -7.05
C GLY A 30 5.69 -6.90 -7.81
N GLY A 31 5.35 -5.75 -7.22
CA GLY A 31 5.59 -4.43 -7.83
C GLY A 31 4.38 -3.83 -8.56
N THR A 32 3.36 -4.62 -8.90
CA THR A 32 2.11 -4.10 -9.49
C THR A 32 1.34 -3.26 -8.48
N PHE A 33 1.35 -3.65 -7.20
CA PHE A 33 0.62 -2.95 -6.14
C PHE A 33 1.03 -1.48 -5.99
N GLY A 34 2.34 -1.18 -6.00
CA GLY A 34 2.81 0.20 -5.91
C GLY A 34 2.37 1.06 -7.09
N ARG A 35 2.32 0.47 -8.29
CA ARG A 35 1.84 1.15 -9.51
C ARG A 35 0.33 1.41 -9.44
N LEU A 36 -0.45 0.45 -8.94
CA LEU A 36 -1.88 0.60 -8.70
C LEU A 36 -2.18 1.68 -7.66
N CYS A 37 -1.49 1.66 -6.52
CA CYS A 37 -1.65 2.70 -5.50
C CYS A 37 -1.38 4.10 -6.07
N ARG A 38 -0.32 4.26 -6.88
CA ARG A 38 -0.01 5.54 -7.52
C ARG A 38 -1.04 5.96 -8.57
N GLN A 39 -1.59 5.00 -9.32
CA GLN A 39 -2.63 5.24 -10.32
C GLN A 39 -3.96 5.70 -9.68
N TYR A 40 -4.31 5.12 -8.54
CA TYR A 40 -5.56 5.42 -7.83
C TYR A 40 -5.39 6.49 -6.73
N GLY A 41 -4.19 7.04 -6.53
CA GLY A 41 -3.92 8.03 -5.47
C GLY A 41 -3.98 7.46 -4.04
N ILE A 42 -3.85 6.15 -3.87
CA ILE A 42 -3.92 5.45 -2.59
C ILE A 42 -2.55 5.54 -1.89
N GLU A 43 -2.55 5.94 -0.62
CA GLU A 43 -1.33 5.92 0.20
C GLU A 43 -0.85 4.48 0.42
N THR A 44 0.39 4.20 0.01
CA THR A 44 0.99 2.88 0.24
C THR A 44 1.30 2.66 1.73
N PRO A 45 1.31 1.41 2.21
CA PRO A 45 1.70 1.11 3.59
C PRO A 45 3.12 1.58 3.93
N PHE A 46 4.02 1.62 2.94
CA PHE A 46 5.35 2.20 3.10
C PHE A 46 5.32 3.72 3.32
N ALA A 47 4.48 4.45 2.58
CA ALA A 47 4.29 5.89 2.77
C ALA A 47 3.71 6.17 4.17
N ARG A 48 2.72 5.38 4.61
CA ARG A 48 2.14 5.47 5.95
C ARG A 48 3.18 5.27 7.06
N GLN A 49 4.01 4.23 6.96
CA GLN A 49 5.09 3.99 7.92
C GLN A 49 6.14 5.10 7.92
N ARG A 50 6.47 5.66 6.75
CA ARG A 50 7.42 6.77 6.63
C ARG A 50 6.86 8.01 7.32
N THR A 51 5.59 8.35 7.09
CA THR A 51 4.91 9.48 7.75
C THR A 51 4.84 9.28 9.26
N ALA A 52 4.52 8.07 9.74
CA ALA A 52 4.51 7.76 11.17
C ALA A 52 5.90 7.96 11.82
N ARG A 53 6.98 7.51 11.16
CA ARG A 53 8.35 7.74 11.63
C ARG A 53 8.75 9.22 11.63
N THR A 54 8.34 9.98 10.61
CA THR A 54 8.61 11.43 10.55
C THR A 54 7.84 12.19 11.63
N ARG A 55 6.60 11.79 11.93
CA ARG A 55 5.80 12.35 13.04
C ARG A 55 6.43 12.06 14.40
N ALA A 56 6.88 10.83 14.63
CA ALA A 56 7.57 10.45 15.87
C ALA A 56 8.85 11.28 16.10
N ARG A 57 9.62 11.54 15.04
CA ARG A 57 10.84 12.37 15.09
C ARG A 57 10.60 13.86 15.35
N ARG A 58 9.41 14.39 15.08
CA ARG A 58 9.06 15.80 15.37
C ARG A 58 8.48 16.00 16.76
N ALA A 59 8.16 14.93 17.47
CA ALA A 59 7.59 14.96 18.82
C ALA A 59 8.63 14.64 19.92
N SER A 60 9.92 14.64 19.58
CA SER A 60 11.05 14.40 20.48
C SER A 60 11.88 15.66 20.65
#